data_AF-A0A803PY82-F1
#
_entry.id   AF-A0A803PY82-F1
#
_cell.length_a   1.000
_cell.length_b   1.000
_cell.length_c   1.000
_cell.angle_alpha   90.00
_cell.angle_beta   90.00
_cell.angle_gamma   90.00
#
_symmetry.space_group_name_H-M   'P 1'
#
loop_
_entity.id
_entity.type
_entity.pdbx_description
1 polymer ?
#
loop_
_entity_poly.entity_id
_entity_poly.type
_entity_poly.pdbx_seq_one_letter_code
_entity_poly.pdbx_strand_id
1 'polypeptide(L)'
;MANYVPGLLYWLVTQKWLPTTSSVMNRKPVLFNSRDIDALKKTKGFPMLTPEKLQHKGVFDTLRGDFVVAYSEWGFDPMELRNPFPNENRSCVHIWQGYEDKVVPFELQRYVSSKLPWIKYHEVVDGGHLIVHYNGLCEAILRALLLGEESLEYRPNIPKEIVV
;
A
#
# COMPACT_ATOMS: atom_id res chain seq x y z
N MET A 1 18.47 9.58 4.86
CA MET A 1 17.99 10.94 5.23
C MET A 1 17.16 10.93 6.52
N ALA A 2 16.13 10.08 6.62
CA ALA A 2 15.26 10.00 7.81
C ALA A 2 16.00 9.66 9.12
N ASN A 3 16.98 8.74 9.08
CA ASN A 3 17.79 8.40 10.26
C ASN A 3 18.95 9.38 10.53
N TYR A 4 19.60 9.85 9.46
CA TYR A 4 20.89 10.55 9.58
C TYR A 4 20.76 12.08 9.68
N VAL A 5 19.75 12.67 9.03
CA VAL A 5 19.54 14.13 8.97
C VAL A 5 18.05 14.46 9.07
N PRO A 6 17.38 14.11 10.18
CA PRO A 6 15.93 14.30 10.34
C PRO A 6 15.48 15.75 10.22
N GLY A 7 16.33 16.72 10.60
CA GLY A 7 16.05 18.15 10.42
C GLY A 7 15.95 18.57 8.96
N LEU A 8 16.75 17.99 8.07
CA LEU A 8 16.66 18.24 6.63
C LEU A 8 15.38 17.63 6.05
N LEU A 9 15.03 16.42 6.47
CA LEU A 9 13.76 15.80 6.08
C LEU A 9 12.57 16.65 6.53
N TYR A 10 12.58 17.12 7.78
CA TYR A 10 11.55 18.02 8.31
C TYR A 10 11.43 19.28 7.48
N TRP A 11 12.56 19.92 7.18
CA TRP A 11 12.59 21.11 6.35
C TRP A 11 12.00 20.84 4.97
N LEU A 12 12.40 19.75 4.29
CA LEU A 12 11.90 19.38 2.96
C LEU A 12 10.39 19.12 2.94
N VAL A 13 9.86 18.35 3.91
CA VAL A 13 8.44 17.96 3.91
C VAL A 13 7.49 19.09 4.36
N THR A 14 8.02 20.16 4.94
CA THR A 14 7.23 21.34 5.34
C THR A 14 7.29 22.47 4.31
N GLN A 15 8.14 22.37 3.28
CA GLN A 15 8.17 23.37 2.21
C GLN A 15 6.91 23.31 1.34
N LYS A 16 6.24 24.45 1.18
CA LYS A 16 5.02 24.59 0.34
C LYS A 16 5.29 24.59 -1.17
N TRP A 17 6.53 24.85 -1.58
CA TRP A 17 6.93 25.04 -2.98
C TRP A 17 7.65 23.83 -3.58
N LEU A 18 7.99 22.82 -2.76
CA LEU A 18 8.64 21.61 -3.26
C LEU A 18 7.61 20.65 -3.86
N PRO A 19 7.85 20.13 -5.08
CA PRO A 19 6.89 19.27 -5.78
C PRO A 19 6.58 17.96 -5.06
N THR A 20 7.42 17.47 -4.14
CA THR A 20 7.30 16.11 -3.56
C THR A 20 6.13 15.99 -2.58
N THR A 21 5.89 16.97 -1.73
CA THR A 21 4.74 17.03 -0.81
C THR A 21 3.46 17.38 -1.56
N SER A 22 3.57 18.21 -2.60
CA SER A 22 2.44 18.61 -3.43
C SER A 22 2.11 17.60 -4.54
N SER A 23 2.99 16.67 -4.93
CA SER A 23 2.76 15.75 -6.08
C SER A 23 1.91 14.54 -5.71
N VAL A 24 2.14 13.96 -4.54
CA VAL A 24 1.26 12.91 -3.98
C VAL A 24 -0.09 13.53 -3.59
N MET A 25 -0.10 14.81 -3.21
CA MET A 25 -1.27 15.52 -2.71
C MET A 25 -2.09 16.23 -3.79
N ASN A 26 -1.46 16.71 -4.87
CA ASN A 26 -2.11 17.36 -6.01
C ASN A 26 -2.56 16.32 -7.03
N ARG A 27 -3.41 15.37 -6.59
CA ARG A 27 -4.31 14.55 -7.43
C ARG A 27 -3.83 14.38 -8.88
N LYS A 28 -2.59 13.92 -9.11
CA LYS A 28 -2.06 13.90 -10.47
C LYS A 28 -2.84 12.83 -11.21
N PRO A 29 -3.66 13.16 -12.22
CA PRO A 29 -4.56 12.19 -12.84
C PRO A 29 -3.79 11.05 -13.53
N VAL A 30 -2.49 11.24 -13.77
CA VAL A 30 -1.59 10.21 -14.30
C VAL A 30 -1.38 9.05 -13.33
N LEU A 31 -1.41 9.28 -12.02
CA LEU A 31 -1.12 8.25 -11.00
C LEU A 31 -2.37 7.44 -10.58
N PHE A 32 -3.54 7.92 -10.96
CA PHE A 32 -4.81 7.40 -10.47
C PHE A 32 -5.64 6.86 -11.63
N ASN A 33 -6.41 5.80 -11.40
CA ASN A 33 -7.41 5.34 -12.36
C ASN A 33 -8.75 6.08 -12.15
N SER A 34 -9.74 5.82 -12.99
CA SER A 34 -11.03 6.52 -12.92
C SER A 34 -11.72 6.35 -11.56
N ARG A 35 -11.63 5.16 -10.95
CA ARG A 35 -12.23 4.86 -9.65
C ARG A 35 -11.48 5.54 -8.49
N ASP A 36 -10.16 5.64 -8.55
CA ASP A 36 -9.36 6.44 -7.62
C ASP A 36 -9.76 7.91 -7.66
N ILE A 37 -9.98 8.47 -8.87
CA ILE A 37 -10.44 9.86 -9.03
C ILE A 37 -11.81 10.06 -8.38
N ASP A 38 -12.73 9.10 -8.54
CA ASP A 38 -14.04 9.17 -7.91
C ASP A 38 -13.96 9.01 -6.38
N ALA A 39 -13.05 8.18 -5.87
CA ALA A 39 -12.76 8.10 -4.45
C ALA A 39 -12.18 9.42 -3.91
N LEU A 40 -11.28 10.06 -4.65
CA LEU A 40 -10.71 11.37 -4.28
C LEU A 40 -11.73 12.50 -4.25
N LYS A 41 -12.83 12.41 -5.01
CA LYS A 41 -13.94 13.37 -4.94
C LYS A 41 -14.73 13.24 -3.63
N LYS A 42 -14.81 12.04 -3.08
CA LYS A 42 -15.60 11.71 -1.87
C LYS A 42 -14.77 11.79 -0.58
N THR A 43 -13.45 11.67 -0.68
CA THR A 43 -12.54 11.69 0.46
C THR A 43 -11.89 13.06 0.62
N LYS A 44 -11.47 13.39 1.86
CA LYS A 44 -10.66 14.60 2.13
C LYS A 44 -9.19 14.42 1.75
N GLY A 45 -8.86 13.45 0.88
CA GLY A 45 -7.49 13.06 0.56
C GLY A 45 -6.76 12.48 1.78
N PHE A 46 -5.49 12.84 1.94
CA PHE A 46 -4.63 12.41 3.06
C PHE A 46 -4.51 13.51 4.12
N PRO A 47 -5.46 13.62 5.07
CA PRO A 47 -5.52 14.75 5.98
C PRO A 47 -4.34 14.84 6.96
N MET A 48 -3.50 13.80 7.08
CA MET A 48 -2.30 13.81 7.92
C MET A 48 -1.09 14.42 7.21
N LEU A 49 -1.07 14.44 5.88
CA LEU A 49 0.11 14.86 5.12
C LEU A 49 0.06 16.34 4.74
N THR A 50 -0.91 17.12 5.23
CA THR A 50 -0.97 18.55 4.92
C THR A 50 0.23 19.30 5.53
N PRO A 51 0.72 20.38 4.89
CA PRO A 51 1.86 21.14 5.42
C PRO A 51 1.64 21.61 6.85
N GLU A 52 0.42 22.01 7.21
CA GLU A 52 0.07 22.44 8.57
C GLU A 52 0.21 21.29 9.56
N LYS A 53 -0.24 20.08 9.20
CA LYS A 53 -0.17 18.93 10.11
C LYS A 53 1.23 18.37 10.24
N LEU A 54 2.02 18.40 9.17
CA LEU A 54 3.42 17.95 9.20
C LEU A 54 4.30 18.82 10.11
N GLN A 55 3.87 20.04 10.48
CA GLN A 55 4.56 20.83 11.49
C GLN A 55 4.43 20.23 12.90
N HIS A 56 3.37 19.45 13.16
CA HIS A 56 3.24 18.76 14.44
C HIS A 56 4.26 17.63 14.53
N LYS A 57 5.08 17.69 15.59
CA LYS A 57 6.15 16.73 15.84
C LYS A 57 5.70 15.27 15.75
N GLY A 58 4.54 14.94 16.33
CA GLY A 58 4.02 13.57 16.30
C GLY A 58 3.70 13.07 14.89
N VAL A 59 3.14 13.92 14.03
CA VAL A 59 2.83 13.57 12.64
C VAL A 59 4.12 13.41 11.84
N PHE A 60 5.07 14.32 12.04
CA PHE A 60 6.38 14.23 11.40
C PHE A 60 7.16 12.99 11.83
N ASP A 61 7.18 12.66 13.12
CA ASP A 61 7.89 11.48 13.64
C ASP A 61 7.30 10.19 13.06
N THR A 62 5.97 10.11 12.89
CA THR A 62 5.32 9.00 12.18
C THR A 62 5.76 8.92 10.72
N LEU A 63 5.67 10.03 9.97
CA LEU A 63 6.11 10.06 8.57
C LEU A 63 7.59 9.69 8.44
N ARG A 64 8.43 10.16 9.35
CA ARG A 64 9.85 9.79 9.39
C ARG A 64 10.01 8.28 9.57
N GLY A 65 9.23 7.67 10.45
CA GLY A 65 9.18 6.22 10.63
C GLY A 65 8.85 5.49 9.32
N ASP A 66 7.84 5.96 8.60
CA ASP A 66 7.47 5.39 7.29
C ASP A 66 8.62 5.50 6.28
N PHE A 67 9.32 6.64 6.24
CA PHE A 67 10.51 6.80 5.40
C PHE A 67 11.66 5.87 5.79
N VAL A 68 11.83 5.60 7.08
CA VAL A 68 12.84 4.64 7.55
C VAL A 68 12.49 3.25 7.04
N VAL A 69 11.24 2.82 7.21
CA VAL A 69 10.78 1.50 6.74
C VAL A 69 10.89 1.38 5.23
N ALA A 70 10.48 2.41 4.48
CA ALA A 70 10.42 2.37 3.02
C ALA A 70 11.79 2.48 2.32
N TYR A 71 12.76 3.20 2.90
CA TYR A 71 14.01 3.56 2.21
C TYR A 71 15.30 3.17 2.94
N SER A 72 15.22 2.53 4.11
CA SER A 72 16.43 2.01 4.76
C SER A 72 16.85 0.68 4.14
N GLU A 73 18.10 0.32 4.36
CA GLU A 73 18.57 -1.03 4.10
C GLU A 73 17.97 -1.99 5.14
N TRP A 74 17.41 -3.09 4.66
CA TRP A 74 16.90 -4.16 5.49
C TRP A 74 18.00 -5.19 5.66
N GLY A 75 18.26 -5.62 6.90
CA GLY A 75 19.24 -6.68 7.19
C GLY A 75 18.77 -8.09 6.81
N PHE A 76 17.65 -8.19 6.09
CA PHE A 76 17.06 -9.43 5.60
C PHE A 76 16.29 -9.16 4.30
N ASP A 77 16.13 -10.19 3.48
CA ASP A 77 15.24 -10.15 2.32
C ASP A 77 13.81 -10.50 2.77
N PRO A 78 12.82 -9.60 2.59
CA PRO A 78 11.42 -9.91 2.86
C PRO A 78 10.90 -11.16 2.14
N MET A 79 11.46 -11.51 0.98
CA MET A 79 11.07 -12.68 0.19
C MET A 79 11.63 -14.00 0.74
N GLU A 80 12.58 -13.95 1.68
CA GLU A 80 13.13 -15.12 2.37
C GLU A 80 12.44 -15.39 3.72
N LEU A 81 11.39 -14.64 4.05
CA LEU A 81 10.65 -14.82 5.29
C LEU A 81 9.96 -16.19 5.34
N ARG A 82 10.31 -16.96 6.38
CA ARG A 82 9.59 -18.19 6.73
C ARG A 82 8.20 -17.84 7.25
N ASN A 83 7.26 -18.75 7.05
CA ASN A 83 5.92 -18.61 7.61
C ASN A 83 6.02 -18.37 9.14
N PRO A 84 5.61 -17.20 9.65
CA PRO A 84 5.72 -16.88 11.07
C PRO A 84 4.63 -17.57 11.91
N PHE A 85 3.64 -18.20 11.26
CA PHE A 85 2.49 -18.79 11.93
C PHE A 85 2.75 -20.27 12.25
N PRO A 86 2.71 -20.68 13.54
CA PRO A 86 3.03 -22.05 13.96
C PRO A 86 1.97 -23.07 13.56
N ASN A 87 0.73 -22.62 13.33
CA ASN A 87 -0.36 -23.44 12.83
C ASN A 87 -0.61 -23.08 11.37
N GLU A 88 -0.09 -23.93 10.47
CA GLU A 88 -0.45 -23.88 9.06
C GLU A 88 -1.99 -23.85 8.94
N ASN A 89 -2.51 -22.85 8.23
CA ASN A 89 -3.94 -22.61 7.95
C ASN A 89 -4.80 -21.86 8.98
N ARG A 90 -4.29 -21.46 10.16
CA ARG A 90 -5.09 -20.63 11.11
C ARG A 90 -4.82 -19.13 11.02
N SER A 91 -3.66 -18.77 10.53
CA SER A 91 -3.25 -17.37 10.41
C SER A 91 -2.53 -17.20 9.09
N CYS A 92 -2.84 -16.09 8.42
CA CYS A 92 -2.27 -15.76 7.13
C CYS A 92 -2.20 -14.25 7.02
N VAL A 93 -1.24 -13.78 6.23
CA VAL A 93 -1.20 -12.38 5.82
C VAL A 93 -1.95 -12.28 4.52
N HIS A 94 -2.69 -11.20 4.33
CA HIS A 94 -3.38 -10.94 3.09
C HIS A 94 -2.84 -9.66 2.45
N ILE A 95 -2.71 -9.67 1.13
CA ILE A 95 -2.36 -8.49 0.33
C ILE A 95 -3.50 -8.25 -0.65
N TRP A 96 -4.03 -7.02 -0.66
CA TRP A 96 -4.97 -6.56 -1.67
C TRP A 96 -4.28 -5.52 -2.55
N GLN A 97 -4.37 -5.71 -3.86
CA GLN A 97 -3.73 -4.86 -4.86
C GLN A 97 -4.72 -4.48 -5.95
N GLY A 98 -4.67 -3.23 -6.40
CA GLY A 98 -5.36 -2.81 -7.61
C GLY A 98 -4.60 -3.26 -8.85
N TYR A 99 -5.28 -3.91 -9.79
CA TYR A 99 -4.68 -4.33 -11.07
C TYR A 99 -4.28 -3.13 -11.94
N GLU A 100 -5.04 -2.04 -11.87
CA GLU A 100 -4.78 -0.78 -12.57
C GLU A 100 -3.98 0.23 -11.73
N ASP A 101 -3.31 -0.22 -10.65
CA ASP A 101 -2.43 0.64 -9.86
C ASP A 101 -1.22 1.08 -10.71
N LYS A 102 -1.08 2.40 -10.87
CA LYS A 102 -0.02 3.03 -11.68
C LYS A 102 1.20 3.44 -10.86
N VAL A 103 1.14 3.27 -9.54
CA VAL A 103 2.21 3.58 -8.58
C VAL A 103 2.98 2.32 -8.25
N VAL A 104 2.27 1.21 -7.98
CA VAL A 104 2.86 -0.09 -7.66
C VAL A 104 2.33 -1.14 -8.64
N PRO A 105 3.19 -1.73 -9.49
CA PRO A 105 2.77 -2.75 -10.46
C PRO A 105 2.29 -4.01 -9.73
N PHE A 106 1.13 -4.56 -10.14
CA PHE A 106 0.52 -5.73 -9.50
C PHE A 106 1.40 -6.99 -9.65
N GLU A 107 2.22 -7.06 -10.68
CA GLU A 107 3.16 -8.16 -10.94
C GLU A 107 4.12 -8.36 -9.78
N LEU A 108 4.50 -7.28 -9.08
CA LEU A 108 5.33 -7.36 -7.88
C LEU A 108 4.64 -8.19 -6.79
N GLN A 109 3.35 -7.96 -6.55
CA GLN A 109 2.61 -8.68 -5.50
C GLN A 109 2.30 -10.12 -5.91
N ARG A 110 2.11 -10.38 -7.21
CA ARG A 110 2.07 -11.75 -7.74
C ARG A 110 3.38 -12.49 -7.49
N TYR A 111 4.52 -11.85 -7.73
CA TYR A 111 5.83 -12.44 -7.47
C TYR A 111 6.03 -12.72 -5.97
N VAL A 112 5.74 -11.75 -5.11
CA VAL A 112 5.84 -11.89 -3.64
C VAL A 112 4.99 -13.06 -3.14
N SER A 113 3.72 -13.15 -3.56
CA SER A 113 2.84 -14.24 -3.15
C SER A 113 3.23 -15.61 -3.71
N SER A 114 3.90 -15.66 -4.87
CA SER A 114 4.50 -16.91 -5.38
C SER A 114 5.67 -17.40 -4.53
N LYS A 115 6.44 -16.49 -3.93
CA LYS A 115 7.58 -16.80 -3.07
C LYS A 115 7.18 -17.10 -1.63
N LEU A 116 6.15 -16.44 -1.14
CA LEU A 116 5.67 -16.53 0.23
C LEU A 116 4.25 -17.13 0.25
N PRO A 117 4.10 -18.47 0.19
CA PRO A 117 2.79 -19.13 0.03
C PRO A 117 1.85 -18.96 1.22
N TRP A 118 2.35 -18.45 2.35
CA TRP A 118 1.55 -18.08 3.52
C TRP A 118 0.86 -16.70 3.37
N ILE A 119 1.13 -15.99 2.28
CA ILE A 119 0.45 -14.75 1.89
C ILE A 119 -0.72 -15.08 0.94
N LYS A 120 -1.92 -14.64 1.33
CA LYS A 120 -3.10 -14.67 0.48
C LYS A 120 -3.19 -13.40 -0.35
N TYR A 121 -2.98 -13.53 -1.66
CA TYR A 121 -3.04 -12.41 -2.58
C TYR A 121 -4.44 -12.24 -3.18
N HIS A 122 -4.92 -11.00 -3.17
CA HIS A 122 -6.21 -10.56 -3.69
C HIS A 122 -5.97 -9.42 -4.68
N GLU A 123 -6.60 -9.51 -5.84
CA GLU A 123 -6.42 -8.54 -6.92
C GLU A 123 -7.77 -7.93 -7.31
N VAL A 124 -7.86 -6.60 -7.28
CA VAL A 124 -9.05 -5.85 -7.64
C VAL A 124 -8.92 -5.45 -9.11
N VAL A 125 -9.68 -6.09 -9.99
CA VAL A 125 -9.55 -5.99 -11.45
C VAL A 125 -9.64 -4.55 -11.97
N ASP A 126 -10.52 -3.73 -11.40
CA ASP A 126 -10.66 -2.30 -11.72
C ASP A 126 -10.09 -1.39 -10.60
N GLY A 127 -9.28 -1.97 -9.73
CA GLY A 127 -8.62 -1.32 -8.61
C GLY A 127 -7.43 -0.47 -9.04
N GLY A 128 -7.37 0.77 -8.56
CA GLY A 128 -6.21 1.64 -8.71
C GLY A 128 -5.36 1.66 -7.44
N HIS A 129 -4.70 2.78 -7.14
CA HIS A 129 -3.84 2.89 -5.95
C HIS A 129 -4.64 3.07 -4.64
N LEU A 130 -5.88 3.55 -4.73
CA LEU A 130 -6.71 3.95 -3.59
C LEU A 130 -7.83 2.97 -3.30
N ILE A 131 -7.63 1.68 -3.59
CA ILE A 131 -8.63 0.62 -3.41
C ILE A 131 -9.29 0.62 -2.03
N VAL A 132 -8.56 1.02 -0.97
CA VAL A 132 -9.07 1.11 0.41
C VAL A 132 -10.25 2.07 0.58
N HIS A 133 -10.45 2.99 -0.38
CA HIS A 133 -11.56 3.94 -0.40
C HIS A 133 -12.73 3.48 -1.27
N TYR A 134 -12.68 2.29 -1.85
CA TYR A 134 -13.74 1.77 -2.71
C TYR A 134 -14.86 1.19 -1.86
N ASN A 135 -16.11 1.51 -2.25
CA ASN A 135 -17.29 0.98 -1.57
C ASN A 135 -17.26 -0.55 -1.57
N GLY A 136 -17.55 -1.17 -0.42
CA GLY A 136 -17.61 -2.63 -0.25
C GLY A 136 -16.26 -3.32 -0.05
N LEU A 137 -15.13 -2.72 -0.47
CA LEU A 137 -13.83 -3.40 -0.34
C LEU A 137 -13.39 -3.54 1.12
N CYS A 138 -13.61 -2.51 1.94
CA CYS A 138 -13.32 -2.59 3.37
C CYS A 138 -14.13 -3.71 4.07
N GLU A 139 -15.40 -3.88 3.71
CA GLU A 139 -16.22 -4.99 4.22
C GLU A 139 -15.65 -6.34 3.77
N ALA A 140 -15.28 -6.49 2.51
CA ALA A 140 -14.68 -7.71 2.00
C ALA A 140 -13.35 -8.05 2.70
N ILE A 141 -12.49 -7.05 2.96
CA ILE A 141 -11.25 -7.23 3.73
C ILE A 141 -11.57 -7.72 5.15
N LEU A 142 -12.52 -7.07 5.84
CA LEU A 142 -12.90 -7.45 7.19
C LEU A 142 -13.51 -8.87 7.25
N ARG A 143 -14.36 -9.24 6.30
CA ARG A 143 -14.92 -10.59 6.20
C ARG A 143 -13.84 -11.64 5.97
N ALA A 144 -12.88 -11.37 5.08
CA ALA A 144 -11.76 -12.26 4.84
C ALA A 144 -10.89 -12.44 6.10
N LEU A 145 -10.60 -11.35 6.83
CA LEU A 145 -9.76 -11.38 8.02
C LEU A 145 -10.45 -12.00 9.25
N LEU A 146 -11.75 -11.74 9.45
CA LEU A 146 -12.47 -12.13 10.66
C LEU A 146 -13.26 -13.44 10.51
N LEU A 147 -13.76 -13.71 9.30
CA LEU A 147 -14.63 -14.87 9.03
C LEU A 147 -13.97 -15.89 8.09
N GLY A 148 -12.88 -15.53 7.41
CA GLY A 148 -12.28 -16.37 6.36
C GLY A 148 -13.12 -16.44 5.09
N GLU A 149 -14.12 -15.56 4.94
CA GLU A 149 -14.98 -15.47 3.76
C GLU A 149 -14.26 -14.70 2.65
N GLU A 150 -13.65 -15.41 1.70
CA GLU A 150 -12.97 -14.81 0.55
C GLU A 150 -13.93 -14.59 -0.61
N SER A 151 -13.96 -13.37 -1.16
CA SER A 151 -14.70 -13.10 -2.39
C SER A 151 -13.97 -13.69 -3.59
N LEU A 152 -14.71 -14.45 -4.40
CA LEU A 152 -14.20 -14.98 -5.67
C LEU A 152 -13.86 -13.86 -6.67
N GLU A 153 -14.47 -12.68 -6.51
CA GLU A 153 -14.27 -11.52 -7.39
C GLU A 153 -12.85 -10.93 -7.28
N TYR A 154 -12.16 -11.16 -6.16
CA TYR A 154 -10.80 -10.64 -5.94
C TYR A 154 -9.73 -11.72 -6.08
N ARG A 155 -10.08 -12.89 -6.62
CA ARG A 155 -9.05 -13.89 -6.92
C ARG A 155 -8.22 -13.42 -8.10
N PRO A 156 -6.88 -13.39 -7.97
CA PRO A 156 -6.02 -12.96 -9.06
C PRO A 156 -6.18 -13.92 -10.24
N ASN A 157 -6.35 -13.35 -11.43
CA ASN A 157 -6.36 -14.14 -12.66
C ASN A 157 -4.91 -14.44 -13.05
N ILE A 158 -4.34 -15.42 -12.36
CA ILE A 158 -3.00 -15.94 -12.61
C ILE A 158 -3.18 -17.02 -13.68
N PRO A 159 -2.70 -16.81 -14.93
CA PRO A 159 -2.59 -17.92 -15.87
C PRO A 159 -1.74 -18.99 -15.20
N LYS A 160 -2.23 -20.23 -15.15
CA LYS A 160 -1.39 -21.36 -14.74
C LYS A 160 -0.27 -21.46 -15.77
N GLU A 161 0.88 -20.84 -15.50
CA GLU A 161 2.01 -20.98 -16.41
C GLU A 161 2.47 -22.43 -16.44
N ILE A 162 2.61 -22.90 -17.67
CA ILE A 162 3.08 -24.21 -18.09
C ILE A 162 4.46 -24.41 -17.45
N VAL A 163 4.59 -25.50 -16.70
CA VAL A 163 5.89 -26.01 -16.26
C VAL A 163 6.72 -26.25 -17.52
N VAL A 164 7.76 -25.44 -17.73
CA VAL A 164 8.86 -25.74 -18.66
C VAL A 164 9.92 -26.51 -17.92
#